data_AF-A0A496P3B7-F1
#
_entry.id   AF-A0A496P3B7-F1
#
_cell.length_a   1.000
_cell.length_b   1.000
_cell.length_c   1.000
_cell.angle_alpha   90.00
_cell.angle_beta   90.00
_cell.angle_gamma   90.00
#
_symmetry.space_group_name_H-M   'P 1'
#
loop_
_entity.id
_entity.type
_entity.pdbx_description
1 polymer ?
#
loop_
_entity_poly.entity_id
_entity_poly.type
_entity_poly.pdbx_seq_one_letter_code
_entity_poly.pdbx_strand_id
1 'polypeptide(L)'
;MEKNYIAEKKGRVNVLDVLRVIAIVMVILSHYYLNYPDVGRKVAWGALGVQLFFIISGFVIYASLENTKNYRDFIVKRFLRLSPAMLICSTIIFVFFRFFYTGEGYGISKVFVNYL
;
A
#
# COMPACT_ATOMS: atom_id res chain seq x y z
N MET A 1 -27.25 -36.05 23.07
CA MET A 1 -26.39 -36.20 21.87
C MET A 1 -26.35 -34.86 21.16
N GLU A 2 -25.19 -34.52 20.60
CA GLU A 2 -24.93 -33.39 19.70
C GLU A 2 -24.87 -31.97 20.30
N LYS A 3 -23.74 -31.68 20.97
CA LYS A 3 -23.25 -30.30 21.09
C LYS A 3 -22.74 -29.87 19.71
N ASN A 4 -23.60 -29.19 18.93
CA ASN A 4 -23.17 -28.44 17.76
C ASN A 4 -22.32 -27.26 18.22
N TYR A 5 -21.03 -27.54 18.39
CA TYR A 5 -19.96 -26.58 18.53
C TYR A 5 -19.89 -25.82 17.20
N ILE A 6 -20.79 -24.86 17.00
CA ILE A 6 -20.62 -23.82 15.99
C ILE A 6 -19.37 -23.09 16.45
N ALA A 7 -18.23 -23.53 15.91
CA ALA A 7 -16.97 -22.87 16.04
C ALA A 7 -17.20 -21.45 15.54
N GLU A 8 -17.39 -20.52 16.48
CA GLU A 8 -17.42 -19.10 16.22
C GLU A 8 -16.12 -18.78 15.50
N LYS A 9 -16.20 -18.69 14.18
CA LYS A 9 -15.07 -18.37 13.33
C LYS A 9 -14.78 -16.90 13.60
N LYS A 10 -14.04 -16.64 14.69
CA LYS A 10 -13.63 -15.33 15.22
C LYS A 10 -13.38 -14.42 14.03
N GLY A 11 -14.40 -13.62 13.70
CA GLY A 11 -14.49 -12.95 12.41
C GLY A 11 -13.36 -11.96 12.34
N ARG A 12 -12.27 -12.32 11.65
CA ARG A 12 -11.20 -11.37 11.31
C ARG A 12 -11.90 -10.14 10.77
N VAL A 13 -11.78 -9.04 11.51
CA VAL A 13 -12.43 -7.74 11.33
C VAL A 13 -12.60 -7.36 9.86
N ASN A 14 -13.67 -7.89 9.25
CA ASN A 14 -13.90 -7.82 7.82
C ASN A 14 -14.26 -6.38 7.42
N VAL A 15 -14.90 -5.65 8.35
CA VAL A 15 -15.20 -4.22 8.23
C VAL A 15 -13.94 -3.37 8.00
N LEU A 16 -12.85 -3.63 8.71
CA LEU A 16 -11.62 -2.83 8.57
C LEU A 16 -10.94 -3.09 7.23
N ASP A 17 -10.95 -4.33 6.75
CA ASP A 17 -10.44 -4.68 5.42
C ASP A 17 -11.32 -4.06 4.31
N VAL A 18 -12.65 -4.05 4.45
CA VAL A 18 -13.58 -3.37 3.51
C VAL A 18 -13.34 -1.85 3.50
N LEU A 19 -13.21 -1.22 4.66
CA LEU A 19 -12.91 0.21 4.77
C LEU A 19 -11.57 0.55 4.11
N ARG A 20 -10.56 -0.33 4.21
CA ARG A 20 -9.30 -0.16 3.49
C ARG A 20 -9.51 -0.16 1.98
N VAL A 21 -10.32 -1.08 1.44
CA VAL A 21 -10.62 -1.13 0.00
C VAL A 21 -11.30 0.15 -0.45
N ILE A 22 -12.27 0.66 0.30
CA ILE A 22 -12.93 1.95 0.00
C ILE A 22 -11.92 3.10 -0.02
N ALA A 23 -11.01 3.16 0.96
CA ALA A 23 -9.97 4.18 1.01
C ALA A 23 -9.01 4.08 -0.20
N ILE A 24 -8.60 2.86 -0.60
CA ILE A 24 -7.77 2.65 -1.80
C ILE A 24 -8.49 3.15 -3.05
N VAL A 25 -9.78 2.85 -3.21
CA VAL A 25 -10.57 3.31 -4.37
C VAL A 25 -10.61 4.84 -4.42
N MET A 26 -10.80 5.51 -3.28
CA MET A 26 -10.74 6.98 -3.21
C MET A 26 -9.36 7.53 -3.63
N VAL A 27 -8.27 6.86 -3.27
CA VAL A 27 -6.89 7.26 -3.65
C VAL A 27 -6.63 7.05 -5.16
N ILE A 28 -7.13 5.97 -5.73
CA ILE A 28 -7.00 5.71 -7.18
C ILE A 28 -7.79 6.76 -7.96
N LEU A 29 -9.04 7.02 -7.55
CA LEU A 29 -9.87 8.06 -8.16
C LEU A 29 -9.21 9.43 -8.05
N SER A 30 -8.58 9.77 -6.92
CA SER A 30 -7.90 11.06 -6.76
C SER A 30 -6.74 11.25 -7.74
N HIS A 31 -5.93 10.23 -7.95
CA HIS A 31 -4.84 10.25 -8.93
C HIS A 31 -5.34 10.31 -10.37
N TYR A 32 -6.47 9.64 -10.66
CA TYR A 32 -7.09 9.69 -11.98
C TYR A 32 -7.62 11.09 -12.31
N TYR A 33 -8.35 11.72 -11.38
CA TYR A 33 -8.93 13.05 -11.59
C TYR A 33 -7.93 14.21 -11.50
N LEU A 34 -6.72 13.98 -10.98
CA LEU A 34 -5.64 14.99 -10.96
C LEU A 34 -5.23 15.50 -12.35
N ASN A 35 -5.41 14.70 -13.40
CA ASN A 35 -5.07 15.09 -14.77
C ASN A 35 -6.18 15.91 -15.47
N TYR A 36 -7.31 16.14 -14.80
CA TYR A 36 -8.43 16.91 -15.34
C TYR A 36 -8.52 18.28 -14.65
N PRO A 37 -8.13 19.39 -15.33
CA PRO A 37 -7.97 20.70 -14.71
C PRO A 37 -9.28 21.28 -14.13
N ASP A 38 -10.44 20.98 -14.73
CA ASP A 38 -11.75 21.49 -14.27
C ASP A 38 -12.21 20.91 -12.93
N VAL A 39 -11.64 19.79 -12.48
CA VAL A 39 -11.99 19.12 -11.21
C VAL A 39 -10.93 19.28 -10.12
N GLY A 40 -9.86 20.04 -10.36
CA GLY A 40 -8.73 20.21 -9.45
C GLY A 40 -9.11 20.67 -8.03
N ARG A 41 -10.26 21.35 -7.86
CA ARG A 41 -10.76 21.75 -6.53
C ARG A 41 -11.50 20.63 -5.78
N LYS A 42 -12.03 19.62 -6.48
CA LYS A 42 -12.60 18.39 -5.88
C LYS A 42 -11.52 17.38 -5.51
N VAL A 43 -10.35 17.44 -6.14
CA VAL A 43 -9.18 16.60 -5.84
C VAL A 43 -8.67 16.76 -4.39
N ALA A 44 -8.92 17.90 -3.73
CA ALA A 44 -8.64 18.07 -2.31
C ALA A 44 -9.30 16.99 -1.42
N TRP A 45 -10.45 16.45 -1.85
CA TRP A 45 -11.14 15.37 -1.13
C TRP A 45 -10.46 14.02 -1.36
N GLY A 46 -9.78 13.86 -2.49
CA GLY A 46 -9.00 12.68 -2.80
C GLY A 46 -7.77 12.50 -1.91
N ALA A 47 -7.20 13.59 -1.39
CA ALA A 47 -6.14 13.55 -0.37
C ALA A 47 -6.65 12.97 0.97
N LEU A 48 -7.95 13.12 1.27
CA LEU A 48 -8.57 12.53 2.45
C LEU A 48 -8.57 10.99 2.39
N GLY A 49 -8.65 10.41 1.18
CA GLY A 49 -8.56 8.96 0.97
C GLY A 49 -7.23 8.38 1.45
N VAL A 50 -6.13 9.11 1.23
CA VAL A 50 -4.79 8.72 1.70
C VAL A 50 -4.74 8.73 3.22
N GLN A 51 -5.24 9.80 3.84
CA GLN A 51 -5.26 9.95 5.30
C GLN A 51 -6.13 8.87 5.96
N LEU A 52 -7.32 8.60 5.42
CA LEU A 52 -8.18 7.49 5.85
C LEU A 52 -7.48 6.14 5.73
N PHE A 53 -6.82 5.86 4.61
CA PHE A 53 -6.09 4.61 4.40
C PHE A 53 -5.00 4.39 5.46
N PHE A 54 -4.23 5.43 5.78
CA PHE A 54 -3.20 5.37 6.81
C PHE A 54 -3.77 5.13 8.21
N ILE A 55 -4.84 5.85 8.57
CA ILE A 55 -5.51 5.71 9.86
C ILE A 55 -6.06 4.28 10.03
N ILE A 56 -6.83 3.77 9.06
CA ILE A 56 -7.39 2.40 9.09
C ILE A 56 -6.28 1.36 9.17
N SER A 57 -5.19 1.55 8.41
CA SER A 57 -4.04 0.66 8.45
C SER A 57 -3.38 0.66 9.83
N GLY A 58 -3.25 1.82 10.48
CA GLY A 58 -2.80 1.95 11.86
C GLY A 58 -3.61 1.12 12.85
N PHE A 59 -4.94 1.22 12.78
CA PHE A 59 -5.83 0.43 13.63
C PHE A 59 -5.68 -1.08 13.44
N VAL A 60 -5.57 -1.55 12.19
CA VAL A 60 -5.38 -2.99 11.91
C VAL A 60 -4.03 -3.49 12.43
N ILE A 61 -2.99 -2.66 12.35
CA ILE A 61 -1.66 -2.97 12.89
C ILE A 61 -1.73 -3.13 14.40
N TYR A 62 -2.35 -2.17 15.08
CA TYR A 62 -2.50 -2.17 16.52
C TYR A 62 -3.31 -3.38 17.01
N ALA A 63 -4.45 -3.67 16.38
CA ALA A 63 -5.27 -4.84 16.70
C ALA A 63 -4.51 -6.17 16.48
N SER A 64 -3.62 -6.23 15.49
CA SER A 64 -2.76 -7.39 15.25
C SER A 64 -1.60 -7.51 16.25
N LEU A 65 -1.12 -6.38 16.78
CA LEU A 65 -0.10 -6.35 17.82
C LEU A 65 -0.67 -6.89 19.14
N GLU A 66 -1.88 -6.45 19.52
CA GLU A 66 -2.58 -6.90 20.73
C GLU A 66 -2.82 -8.41 20.76
N ASN A 67 -3.07 -9.02 19.60
CA ASN A 67 -3.26 -10.47 19.48
C ASN A 67 -1.94 -11.27 19.43
N THR A 68 -0.78 -10.62 19.43
CA THR A 68 0.53 -11.29 19.28
C THR A 68 1.38 -11.14 20.54
N LYS A 69 1.80 -12.27 21.13
CA LYS A 69 2.63 -12.28 22.35
C LYS A 69 4.04 -11.69 22.17
N ASN A 70 4.55 -11.62 20.94
CA ASN A 70 5.93 -11.25 20.63
C ASN A 70 6.00 -10.21 19.51
N TYR A 71 6.36 -8.96 19.84
CA TYR A 71 6.37 -7.84 18.89
C TYR A 71 7.32 -8.07 17.70
N ARG A 72 8.44 -8.78 17.92
CA ARG A 72 9.44 -9.08 16.89
C ARG A 72 8.88 -9.99 15.81
N ASP A 73 8.10 -11.00 16.19
CA ASP A 73 7.49 -11.94 15.26
C ASP A 73 6.45 -11.24 14.37
N PHE A 74 5.71 -10.27 14.93
CA PHE A 74 4.78 -9.42 14.16
C PHE A 74 5.51 -8.59 13.10
N ILE A 75 6.61 -7.92 13.46
CA ILE A 75 7.39 -7.08 12.52
C ILE A 75 8.01 -7.95 11.43
N VAL A 76 8.62 -9.08 11.79
CA VAL A 76 9.28 -9.97 10.83
C VAL A 76 8.29 -10.53 9.83
N LYS A 77 7.12 -11.02 10.26
CA LYS A 77 6.08 -11.51 9.34
C LYS A 77 5.59 -10.43 8.38
N ARG A 78 5.50 -9.19 8.86
CA ARG A 78 5.08 -8.06 8.03
C ARG A 78 6.15 -7.66 7.03
N PHE A 79 7.41 -7.58 7.47
CA PHE A 79 8.53 -7.25 6.61
C PHE A 79 8.75 -8.31 5.53
N LEU A 80 8.67 -9.59 5.88
CA LEU A 80 8.74 -10.71 4.93
C LEU A 80 7.59 -10.72 3.91
N ARG A 81 6.46 -10.07 4.20
CA ARG A 81 5.35 -9.94 3.24
C ARG A 81 5.53 -8.76 2.27
N LEU A 82 6.06 -7.62 2.73
CA LEU A 82 6.24 -6.42 1.90
C LEU A 82 7.58 -6.39 1.14
N SER A 83 8.67 -6.78 1.80
CA SER A 83 10.04 -6.74 1.26
C SER A 83 10.20 -7.50 -0.07
N PRO A 84 9.72 -8.76 -0.23
CA PRO A 84 9.94 -9.48 -1.48
C PRO A 84 9.24 -8.81 -2.67
N ALA A 85 8.01 -8.32 -2.48
CA ALA A 85 7.29 -7.61 -3.54
C ALA A 85 8.00 -6.30 -3.92
N MET A 86 8.52 -5.55 -2.93
CA MET A 86 9.24 -4.31 -3.19
C MET A 86 10.55 -4.55 -3.94
N LEU A 87 11.32 -5.57 -3.53
CA LEU A 87 12.56 -5.94 -4.20
C LEU A 87 12.30 -6.38 -5.63
N ILE A 88 11.33 -7.27 -5.86
CA ILE A 88 11.00 -7.76 -7.21
C ILE A 88 10.56 -6.60 -8.12
N CYS A 89 9.61 -5.77 -7.68
CA CYS A 89 9.15 -4.63 -8.47
C CYS A 89 10.28 -3.64 -8.75
N SER A 90 11.10 -3.31 -7.74
CA SER A 90 12.24 -2.40 -7.89
C SER A 90 13.28 -2.95 -8.88
N THR A 91 13.63 -4.23 -8.78
CA THR A 91 14.56 -4.87 -9.71
C THR A 91 13.99 -4.91 -11.13
N ILE A 92 12.71 -5.23 -11.30
CA ILE A 92 12.06 -5.24 -12.62
C ILE A 92 12.08 -3.84 -13.24
N ILE A 93 11.67 -2.81 -12.48
CA ILE A 93 11.68 -1.42 -12.94
C ILE A 93 13.11 -1.01 -13.29
N PHE A 94 14.08 -1.30 -12.42
CA PHE A 94 15.48 -0.97 -12.66
C PHE A 94 16.01 -1.61 -13.94
N VAL A 95 15.76 -2.91 -14.16
CA VAL A 95 16.18 -3.62 -15.38
C VAL A 95 15.46 -3.08 -16.61
N PHE A 96 14.16 -2.83 -16.51
CA PHE A 96 13.36 -2.27 -17.60
C PHE A 96 13.86 -0.89 -18.03
N PHE A 97 14.06 0.01 -17.07
CA PHE A 97 14.65 1.32 -17.35
C PHE A 97 16.09 1.17 -17.85
N ARG A 98 16.88 0.22 -17.31
CA ARG A 98 18.28 0.03 -17.72
C ARG A 98 18.42 -0.47 -19.16
N PHE A 99 17.50 -1.30 -19.63
CA PHE A 99 17.65 -2.07 -20.87
C PHE A 99 16.69 -1.64 -21.98
N PHE A 100 15.43 -1.32 -21.66
CA PHE A 100 14.40 -1.02 -22.65
C PHE A 100 14.14 0.48 -22.83
N TYR A 101 14.35 1.29 -21.80
CA TYR A 101 14.06 2.71 -21.88
C TYR A 101 15.26 3.49 -22.45
N THR A 102 15.21 3.84 -23.74
CA THR A 102 16.16 4.76 -24.41
C THR A 102 15.41 6.03 -24.86
N GLY A 103 14.61 6.62 -23.97
CA GLY A 103 13.88 7.87 -24.24
C GLY A 103 14.73 9.12 -23.98
N GLU A 104 14.34 10.28 -24.50
CA GLU A 104 15.14 11.54 -24.51
C GLU A 104 15.65 12.06 -23.14
N GLY A 105 15.12 11.56 -22.01
CA GLY A 105 15.61 11.86 -20.66
C GLY A 105 16.75 10.95 -20.15
N TYR A 106 17.14 9.92 -20.92
CA TYR A 106 18.15 8.94 -20.50
C TYR A 106 19.56 9.51 -20.41
N GLY A 107 19.87 10.53 -21.23
CA GLY A 107 21.14 11.27 -21.17
C GLY A 107 21.32 12.08 -19.87
N ILE A 108 20.24 12.63 -19.31
CA ILE A 108 20.27 13.38 -18.04
C ILE A 108 20.53 12.45 -16.85
N SER A 109 20.13 11.18 -16.92
CA SER A 109 20.38 10.19 -15.85
C SER A 109 21.88 9.93 -15.60
N LYS A 110 22.74 10.12 -16.61
CA LYS A 110 24.20 10.02 -16.44
C LYS A 110 24.80 11.21 -15.69
N VAL A 111 24.08 12.34 -15.59
CA VAL A 111 24.52 13.52 -14.83
C VAL A 111 24.47 13.27 -13.32
N PHE A 112 23.65 12.31 -12.84
CA PHE A 112 23.66 11.91 -11.41
C PHE A 112 25.01 11.33 -10.96
N VAL A 113 25.80 10.74 -11.86
CA VAL A 113 27.17 10.26 -11.54
C VAL A 113 28.17 11.43 -11.44
N ASN A 114 27.83 12.60 -11.99
CA ASN A 114 28.67 13.81 -11.95
C ASN A 114 28.34 14.76 -10.78
N TYR A 115 27.32 14.43 -9.98
CA TYR A 115 26.95 15.15 -8.75
C TYR A 115 27.37 14.42 -7.45
N LEU A 116 28.02 13.27 -7.61
CA LEU A 116 28.78 12.55 -6.57
C LEU A 116 30.26 12.91 -6.72
#